data_AF-A0A954E920-F1
#
_entry.id   AF-A0A954E920-F1
#
_cell.length_a   1.000
_cell.length_b   1.000
_cell.length_c   1.000
_cell.angle_alpha   90.00
_cell.angle_beta   90.00
_cell.angle_gamma   90.00
#
_symmetry.space_group_name_H-M   'P 1'
#
loop_
_entity.id
_entity.type
_entity.pdbx_description
1 polymer ?
#
loop_
_entity_poly.entity_id
_entity_poly.type
_entity_poly.pdbx_seq_one_letter_code
_entity_poly.pdbx_strand_id
1 'polypeptide(L)'
;LSPIEKLSQSETELLTTILVRHFIGQRVTYDLGGALVSGSRLFKRTRLLPQADLNELFCSELVAAVCMRLGRMNRANPSRFNPACLLRELVRQGTFQFCHSFTKETH
;
A
#
# COMPACT_ATOMS: atom_id res chain seq x y z
N LEU A 1 2.35 6.56 -19.10
CA LEU A 1 1.89 5.83 -17.90
C LEU A 1 0.67 5.03 -18.32
N SER A 2 0.56 3.79 -17.86
CA SER A 2 -0.67 2.99 -18.03
C SER A 2 -1.86 3.71 -17.36
N PRO A 3 -3.10 3.41 -17.78
CA PRO A 3 -4.28 3.81 -17.00
C PRO A 3 -4.14 3.38 -15.54
N ILE A 4 -4.69 4.14 -14.59
CA ILE A 4 -4.44 3.91 -13.16
C ILE A 4 -4.89 2.51 -12.69
N GLU A 5 -5.90 1.96 -13.35
CA GLU A 5 -6.49 0.65 -13.10
C GLU A 5 -5.80 -0.50 -13.87
N LYS A 6 -4.84 -0.20 -14.74
CA LYS A 6 -4.11 -1.20 -15.55
C LYS A 6 -2.62 -1.15 -15.25
N LEU A 7 -1.89 -2.23 -15.50
CA LEU A 7 -0.42 -2.23 -15.44
C LEU A 7 0.12 -2.40 -16.85
N SER A 8 1.17 -1.66 -17.19
CA SER A 8 1.98 -1.99 -18.37
C SER A 8 2.76 -3.28 -18.12
N GLN A 9 3.35 -3.84 -19.18
CA GLN A 9 4.20 -5.02 -19.06
C GLN A 9 5.38 -4.78 -18.10
N SER A 10 6.06 -3.64 -18.22
CA SER A 10 7.17 -3.26 -17.34
C SER A 10 6.73 -3.05 -15.88
N GLU A 11 5.53 -2.52 -15.66
CA GLU A 11 4.98 -2.34 -14.32
C GLU A 11 4.57 -3.68 -13.69
N THR A 12 4.05 -4.61 -14.49
CA THR A 12 3.74 -5.98 -14.07
C THR A 12 5.01 -6.73 -13.66
N GLU A 13 6.08 -6.61 -14.43
CA GLU A 13 7.39 -7.21 -14.13
C GLU A 13 8.00 -6.62 -12.85
N LEU A 14 7.90 -5.30 -12.67
CA LEU A 14 8.33 -4.63 -11.45
C LEU A 14 7.51 -5.09 -10.25
N LEU A 15 6.18 -5.15 -10.37
CA LEU A 15 5.29 -5.63 -9.32
C LEU A 15 5.60 -7.08 -8.94
N THR A 16 5.80 -7.94 -9.94
CA THR A 16 6.19 -9.34 -9.73
C THR A 16 7.54 -9.44 -9.02
N THR A 17 8.50 -8.60 -9.39
CA THR A 17 9.80 -8.55 -8.71
C THR A 17 9.66 -8.13 -7.25
N ILE A 18 8.82 -7.13 -6.96
CA ILE A 18 8.59 -6.66 -5.59
C ILE A 18 7.84 -7.74 -4.78
N LEU A 19 6.74 -8.28 -5.28
CA LEU A 19 5.90 -9.21 -4.51
C LEU A 19 6.48 -10.62 -4.45
N VAL A 20 6.98 -11.16 -5.56
CA VAL A 20 7.44 -12.55 -5.60
C VAL A 20 8.88 -12.66 -5.13
N ARG A 21 9.81 -11.88 -5.69
CA ARG A 21 11.23 -12.04 -5.32
C ARG A 21 11.55 -11.47 -3.95
N HIS A 22 10.96 -10.33 -3.59
CA HIS A 22 11.24 -9.70 -2.30
C HIS A 22 10.37 -10.27 -1.18
N PHE A 23 9.04 -10.33 -1.32
CA PHE A 23 8.22 -10.81 -0.20
C PHE A 23 8.24 -12.32 -0.04
N ILE A 24 7.91 -13.06 -1.09
CA ILE A 24 7.83 -14.52 -1.02
C ILE A 24 9.24 -15.12 -0.94
N GLY A 25 10.16 -14.65 -1.79
CA GLY A 25 11.53 -15.15 -1.87
C GLY A 25 12.35 -14.95 -0.59
N GLN A 26 12.11 -13.86 0.15
CA GLN A 26 12.82 -13.58 1.41
C GLN A 26 12.07 -14.04 2.67
N ARG A 27 10.91 -14.71 2.52
CA ARG A 27 10.06 -15.14 3.64
C ARG A 27 9.74 -14.00 4.62
N VAL A 28 9.39 -12.84 4.08
CA VAL A 28 8.99 -11.68 4.89
C VAL A 28 7.81 -12.08 5.78
N THR A 29 7.92 -11.81 7.08
CA THR A 29 6.89 -12.20 8.05
C THR A 29 5.74 -11.21 7.95
N TYR A 30 4.50 -11.70 8.01
CA TYR A 30 3.33 -10.83 8.03
C TYR A 30 3.19 -10.18 9.42
N ASP A 31 3.16 -8.86 9.47
CA ASP A 31 2.95 -8.14 10.74
C ASP A 31 1.46 -8.15 11.14
N LEU A 32 1.05 -9.25 11.78
CA LEU A 32 -0.29 -9.40 12.34
C LEU A 32 -0.53 -8.44 13.52
N GLY A 33 0.53 -8.10 14.28
CA GLY A 33 0.44 -7.19 15.42
C GLY A 33 0.13 -5.76 14.97
N GLY A 34 0.90 -5.24 14.02
CA GLY A 34 0.63 -3.97 13.35
C GLY A 34 -0.73 -3.98 12.66
N ALA A 35 -1.17 -5.10 12.08
CA ALA A 35 -2.50 -5.19 11.49
C ALA A 35 -3.63 -4.94 12.48
N LEU A 36 -3.58 -5.59 13.64
CA LEU A 36 -4.57 -5.41 14.70
C LEU A 36 -4.51 -4.00 15.31
N VAL A 37 -3.31 -3.45 15.47
CA VAL A 37 -3.11 -2.15 16.14
C VAL A 37 -3.35 -0.96 15.19
N SER A 38 -3.22 -1.14 13.87
CA SER A 38 -3.36 -0.09 12.84
C SER A 38 -4.74 0.60 12.82
N GLY A 39 -5.77 -0.08 13.32
CA GLY A 39 -7.14 0.44 13.50
C GLY A 39 -7.34 1.23 14.80
N SER A 40 -6.45 1.07 15.78
CA SER A 40 -6.55 1.75 17.07
C SER A 40 -6.14 3.22 16.94
N ARG A 41 -6.97 4.14 17.45
CA ARG A 41 -6.72 5.59 17.40
C ARG A 41 -5.49 6.01 18.23
N LEU A 42 -5.02 5.16 19.14
CA LEU A 42 -3.92 5.42 20.06
C LEU A 42 -2.56 5.53 19.37
N PHE A 43 -2.29 4.66 18.38
CA PHE A 43 -1.00 4.64 17.67
C PHE A 43 -0.77 5.88 16.78
N LYS A 44 -1.83 6.58 16.38
CA LYS A 44 -1.73 7.85 15.63
C LYS A 44 -1.24 9.02 16.48
N ARG A 45 -1.46 8.96 17.80
CA ARG A 45 -1.16 10.07 18.72
C ARG A 45 0.26 9.99 19.25
N THR A 46 0.83 8.78 19.33
CA THR A 46 2.21 8.56 19.73
C THR A 46 3.10 8.57 18.48
N ARG A 47 4.01 9.56 18.37
CA ARG A 47 5.04 9.64 17.30
C ARG A 47 6.06 8.48 17.30
N LEU A 48 5.85 7.45 18.10
CA LEU A 48 6.62 6.21 18.13
C LEU A 48 6.16 5.27 17.02
N LEU A 49 6.16 5.77 15.77
CA LEU A 49 6.02 4.88 14.63
C LEU A 49 7.34 4.13 14.46
N PRO A 50 7.34 2.78 14.47
CA PRO A 50 8.55 2.04 14.15
C PRO A 50 9.09 2.49 12.78
N GLN A 51 10.42 2.50 12.66
CA GLN A 51 11.05 2.64 11.34
C GLN A 51 10.47 1.56 10.42
N ALA A 52 10.29 1.89 9.14
CA ALA A 52 9.81 0.92 8.17
C ALA A 52 10.78 -0.27 8.15
N ASP A 53 10.40 -1.36 8.79
CA ASP A 53 11.11 -2.62 8.72
C ASP A 53 10.57 -3.38 7.52
N LEU A 54 11.45 -3.76 6.60
CA LEU A 54 11.06 -4.53 5.43
C LEU A 54 11.00 -6.04 5.70
N ASN A 55 11.35 -6.47 6.92
CA ASN A 55 11.32 -7.88 7.34
C ASN A 55 9.97 -8.30 7.96
N GLU A 56 9.19 -7.33 8.44
CA GLU A 56 7.83 -7.49 8.93
C GLU A 56 6.95 -6.43 8.26
N LEU A 57 6.10 -6.84 7.32
CA LEU A 57 5.36 -5.88 6.51
C LEU A 57 3.85 -5.96 6.73
N PHE A 58 3.27 -4.81 7.06
CA PHE A 58 1.84 -4.62 7.10
C PHE A 58 1.28 -4.31 5.71
N CYS A 59 0.13 -4.89 5.34
CA CYS A 59 -0.43 -4.84 3.99
C CYS A 59 -0.53 -3.44 3.38
N SER A 60 -0.92 -2.42 4.16
CA SER A 60 -1.04 -1.05 3.64
C SER A 60 0.31 -0.39 3.38
N GLU A 61 1.36 -0.75 4.11
CA GLU A 61 2.71 -0.24 3.88
C GLU A 61 3.30 -0.82 2.59
N LEU A 62 3.07 -2.12 2.36
CA LEU A 62 3.40 -2.79 1.10
C LEU A 62 2.71 -2.09 -0.08
N VAL A 63 1.40 -1.87 0.01
CA VAL A 63 0.63 -1.21 -1.05
C VAL A 63 1.14 0.22 -1.27
N ALA A 64 1.39 0.98 -0.20
CA ALA A 64 1.96 2.33 -0.30
C ALA A 64 3.33 2.32 -1.02
N ALA A 65 4.23 1.41 -0.63
CA ALA A 65 5.55 1.28 -1.24
C ALA A 65 5.46 0.90 -2.72
N VAL A 66 4.53 0.01 -3.10
CA VAL A 66 4.26 -0.36 -4.49
C VAL A 66 3.72 0.83 -5.28
N CYS A 67 2.71 1.55 -4.76
CA CYS A 67 2.15 2.74 -5.40
C CYS A 67 3.22 3.80 -5.65
N MET A 68 4.14 4.00 -4.69
CA MET A 68 5.27 4.93 -4.85
C MET A 68 6.26 4.48 -5.92
N ARG A 69 6.58 3.18 -5.98
CA ARG A 69 7.51 2.62 -6.98
C ARG A 69 6.93 2.64 -8.40
N LEU A 70 5.62 2.47 -8.53
CA LEU A 70 4.88 2.57 -9.80
C LEU A 70 4.57 4.03 -10.20
N GLY A 71 4.99 5.02 -9.40
CA GLY A 71 4.72 6.44 -9.70
C GLY A 71 3.24 6.85 -9.57
N ARG A 72 2.43 6.07 -8.85
CA ARG A 72 1.00 6.33 -8.59
C ARG A 72 0.76 7.11 -7.30
N MET A 73 1.82 7.32 -6.53
CA MET A 73 1.83 8.05 -5.27
C MET A 73 3.19 8.72 -5.12
N ASN A 74 3.21 9.93 -4.54
CA ASN A 74 4.47 10.59 -4.22
C ASN A 74 5.30 9.78 -3.19
N ARG A 75 6.63 9.79 -3.34
CA ARG A 75 7.52 9.10 -2.41
C ARG A 75 7.38 9.66 -0.99
N ALA A 76 7.15 8.79 -0.03
CA ALA A 76 7.08 9.09 1.40
C ALA A 76 7.49 7.84 2.21
N ASN A 77 7.53 7.94 3.54
CA ASN A 77 7.75 6.77 4.38
C ASN A 77 6.47 5.88 4.38
N PRO A 78 6.53 4.63 3.89
CA PRO A 78 5.37 3.73 3.84
C PRO A 78 4.74 3.45 5.20
N SER A 79 5.51 3.43 6.30
CA SER A 79 4.99 3.12 7.64
C SER A 79 4.05 4.17 8.23
N ARG A 80 3.90 5.31 7.55
CA ARG A 80 2.92 6.35 7.90
C ARG A 80 1.52 6.05 7.38
N PHE A 81 1.37 5.04 6.53
CA PHE A 81 0.12 4.74 5.85
C PHE A 81 -0.53 3.48 6.40
N ASN A 82 -1.39 3.66 7.40
CA ASN A 82 -2.42 2.67 7.70
C ASN A 82 -3.50 2.65 6.60
N PRO A 83 -4.38 1.63 6.50
CA PRO A 83 -5.28 1.47 5.36
C PRO A 83 -6.16 2.69 5.12
N ALA A 84 -6.74 3.23 6.19
CA ALA A 84 -7.62 4.40 6.11
C ALA A 84 -6.86 5.70 5.78
N CYS A 85 -5.60 5.84 6.17
CA CYS A 85 -4.76 6.97 5.78
C CYS A 85 -4.32 6.85 4.32
N LEU A 86 -3.93 5.65 3.89
CA LEU A 86 -3.54 5.38 2.52
C LEU A 86 -4.67 5.71 1.54
N LEU A 87 -5.87 5.19 1.78
CA LEU A 87 -7.04 5.46 0.93
C LEU A 87 -7.37 6.95 0.88
N ARG A 88 -7.36 7.64 2.02
CA ARG A 88 -7.59 9.10 2.05
C ARG A 88 -6.53 9.86 1.28
N GLU A 89 -5.27 9.46 1.40
CA GLU A 89 -4.17 10.11 0.69
C GLU A 89 -4.27 9.91 -0.82
N LEU A 90 -4.55 8.68 -1.26
CA LEU A 90 -4.75 8.34 -2.66
C LEU A 90 -5.94 9.09 -3.28
N VAL A 91 -7.04 9.27 -2.53
CA VAL A 91 -8.17 10.09 -2.97
C VAL A 91 -7.80 11.58 -2.98
N ARG A 92 -7.12 12.07 -1.94
CA ARG A 92 -6.69 13.47 -1.83
C ARG A 92 -5.74 13.87 -2.95
N GLN A 93 -4.87 12.97 -3.40
CA GLN A 93 -3.95 13.18 -4.51
C GLN A 93 -4.62 13.05 -5.89
N GLY A 94 -5.89 12.65 -5.95
CA GLY A 94 -6.61 12.43 -7.20
C GLY A 94 -6.20 11.14 -7.93
N THR A 95 -5.36 10.30 -7.31
CA THR A 95 -4.98 8.99 -7.86
C THR A 95 -6.20 8.06 -7.95
N PHE A 96 -7.06 8.09 -6.92
CA PHE A 96 -8.32 7.34 -6.90
C PHE A 96 -9.49 8.27 -6.62
N GLN A 97 -10.70 7.84 -7.01
CA GLN A 97 -11.94 8.52 -6.68
C GLN A 97 -12.84 7.59 -5.88
N PHE A 98 -13.60 8.15 -4.96
CA PHE A 98 -14.60 7.38 -4.24
C PHE A 98 -15.81 7.17 -5.15
N CYS A 99 -16.06 5.92 -5.54
CA CYS A 99 -17.26 5.56 -6.30
C CYS A 99 -18.42 5.30 -5.33
N HIS A 100 -19.49 6.10 -5.45
CA HIS A 100 -20.74 5.91 -4.68
C HIS A 100 -21.69 4.87 -5.31
N SER A 101 -21.38 4.40 -6.51
CA SER A 101 -22.19 3.45 -7.27
C SER A 101 -21.49 2.11 -7.38
N PHE A 102 -22.17 1.04 -6.95
CA PHE A 102 -21.77 -0.32 -7.28
C PHE A 102 -22.33 -0.66 -8.65
N THR A 103 -21.50 -0.56 -9.69
CA THR A 103 -21.82 -1.16 -10.99
C THR A 103 -21.62 -2.66 -10.84
N LYS A 104 -22.68 -3.44 -11.02
CA LYS A 104 -22.61 -4.90 -11.04
C LYS A 104 -21.73 -5.28 -12.24
N GLU A 105 -20.55 -5.86 -12.01
CA GLU A 105 -19.73 -6.38 -13.09
C GLU A 105 -20.50 -7.52 -13.77
N THR A 106 -20.97 -7.28 -15.00
CA THR A 106 -21.45 -8.34 -15.89
C THR A 106 -20.23 -9.04 -16.46
N HIS A 107 -19.95 -10.24 -15.93
CA HIS A 107 -19.04 -11.21 -16.53
C HIS A 107 -19.61 -11.78 -17.82
#